data_AF-A0A9D2CE02-F1
#
_entry.id   AF-A0A9D2CE02-F1
#
_cell.length_a   1.000
_cell.length_b   1.000
_cell.length_c   1.000
_cell.angle_alpha   90.00
_cell.angle_beta   90.00
_cell.angle_gamma   90.00
#
_symmetry.space_group_name_H-M   'P 1'
#
loop_
_entity.id
_entity.type
_entity.pdbx_description
1 polymer ?
#
loop_
_entity_poly.entity_id
_entity_poly.type
_entity_poly.pdbx_seq_one_letter_code
_entity_poly.pdbx_strand_id
1 'polypeptide(L)'
;MTGTWNFPGTYKITYRVNGGDYRTLADNLSTSQNYTLAASPAALGLAANERVTEVMFVFGQAPAGFAQVEAPALQCRAVNGLAAGSSFVNVADVGGVYNGQWVQAVTRWVTTVYGKPTPLPRTGY
;
A
#
# COMPACT_ATOMS: atom_id res chain seq x y z
N MET A 1 8.33 0.93 -4.46
CA MET A 1 8.67 1.96 -5.45
C MET A 1 7.51 2.93 -5.55
N THR A 2 7.78 4.23 -5.61
CA THR A 2 6.74 5.27 -5.55
C THR A 2 6.14 5.64 -6.90
N GLY A 3 6.78 5.24 -8.01
CA GLY A 3 6.39 5.64 -9.35
C GLY A 3 6.70 7.12 -9.64
N THR A 4 6.20 7.60 -10.77
CA THR A 4 6.28 9.00 -11.21
C THR A 4 4.91 9.48 -11.67
N TRP A 5 4.69 10.79 -11.70
CA TRP A 5 3.40 11.39 -12.03
C TRP A 5 3.57 12.48 -13.09
N ASN A 6 2.52 12.71 -13.87
CA ASN A 6 2.58 13.56 -15.07
C ASN A 6 2.51 15.07 -14.78
N PHE A 7 2.36 15.51 -13.52
CA PHE A 7 2.43 16.91 -13.13
C PHE A 7 3.55 17.17 -12.11
N PRO A 8 4.30 18.27 -12.26
CA PRO A 8 5.31 18.65 -11.29
C PRO A 8 4.68 19.07 -9.97
N GLY A 9 5.25 18.60 -8.87
CA GLY A 9 4.78 18.91 -7.53
C GLY A 9 5.52 18.08 -6.49
N THR A 10 5.09 18.22 -5.25
CA THR A 10 5.58 17.42 -4.14
C THR A 10 4.44 16.64 -3.49
N TYR A 11 4.80 15.51 -2.90
CA TYR A 11 3.89 14.66 -2.15
C TYR A 11 4.60 14.05 -0.96
N LYS A 12 3.81 13.51 -0.03
CA LYS A 12 4.30 12.73 1.10
C LYS A 12 3.65 11.36 1.11
N ILE A 13 4.34 10.42 1.74
CA ILE A 13 3.80 9.09 2.00
C ILE A 13 3.62 8.96 3.50
N THR A 14 2.43 8.57 3.92
CA THR A 14 2.12 8.23 5.30
C THR A 14 1.75 6.77 5.41
N TYR A 15 1.84 6.22 6.60
CA TYR A 15 1.39 4.86 6.91
C TYR A 15 0.69 4.84 8.25
N ARG A 16 -0.15 3.84 8.48
CA ARG A 16 -0.70 3.55 9.81
C ARG A 16 -0.50 2.10 10.18
N VAL A 17 -0.32 1.85 11.46
CA VAL A 17 -0.26 0.50 12.01
C VAL A 17 -1.64 0.07 12.51
N ASN A 18 -1.79 -1.21 12.84
CA ASN A 18 -3.03 -1.76 13.41
C ASN A 18 -3.48 -1.01 14.68
N GLY A 19 -4.44 -0.09 14.52
CA GLY A 19 -5.01 0.70 15.62
C GLY A 19 -4.20 1.95 16.00
N GLY A 20 -3.23 2.37 15.19
CA GLY A 20 -2.44 3.58 15.43
C GLY A 20 -2.80 4.74 14.51
N ASP A 21 -2.30 5.93 14.86
CA ASP A 21 -2.41 7.14 14.03
C ASP A 21 -1.51 7.06 12.78
N TYR A 22 -1.80 7.92 11.79
CA TYR A 22 -0.94 8.08 10.63
C TYR A 22 0.42 8.68 11.02
N ARG A 23 1.48 8.05 10.52
CA ARG A 23 2.88 8.47 10.69
C ARG A 23 3.48 8.77 9.32
N THR A 24 4.40 9.72 9.25
CA THR A 24 5.11 10.03 8.00
C THR A 24 6.13 8.93 7.70
N LEU A 25 6.06 8.37 6.50
CA LEU A 25 7.08 7.47 5.96
C LEU A 25 8.17 8.28 5.26
N ALA A 26 7.76 9.23 4.41
CA ALA A 26 8.63 10.15 3.69
C ALA A 26 7.86 11.41 3.33
N ASP A 27 8.53 12.55 3.31
CA ASP A 27 7.94 13.85 2.99
C ASP A 27 8.76 14.56 1.91
N ASN A 28 8.16 15.56 1.27
CA ASN A 28 8.78 16.39 0.24
C ASN A 28 9.37 15.59 -0.93
N LEU A 29 8.70 14.49 -1.32
CA LEU A 29 9.07 13.69 -2.48
C LEU A 29 8.65 14.40 -3.77
N SER A 30 9.51 14.36 -4.79
CA SER A 30 9.20 14.92 -6.11
C SER A 30 8.32 13.97 -6.92
N THR A 31 7.25 14.47 -7.52
CA THR A 31 6.40 13.68 -8.43
C THR A 31 7.13 13.20 -9.68
N SER A 32 8.21 13.87 -10.07
CA SER A 32 9.04 13.53 -11.24
C SER A 32 10.12 12.48 -10.95
N GLN A 33 10.20 11.95 -9.73
CA GLN A 33 11.23 10.99 -9.33
C GLN A 33 10.60 9.73 -8.71
N ASN A 34 11.12 8.58 -9.14
CA ASN A 34 10.77 7.29 -8.55
C ASN A 34 11.72 6.95 -7.40
N TYR A 35 11.16 6.65 -6.23
CA TYR A 35 11.92 6.32 -5.02
C TYR A 35 11.69 4.87 -4.60
N THR A 36 12.73 4.25 -4.07
CA THR A 36 12.64 2.97 -3.34
C THR A 36 12.76 3.25 -1.85
N LEU A 37 11.66 3.04 -1.13
CA LEU A 37 11.58 3.34 0.30
C LEU A 37 11.44 2.03 1.08
N ALA A 38 12.18 1.92 2.18
CA ALA A 38 12.07 0.78 3.09
C ALA A 38 10.89 1.00 4.05
N ALA A 39 9.96 0.04 4.06
CA ALA A 39 8.79 0.03 4.95
C ALA A 39 8.78 -1.23 5.85
N SER A 40 9.96 -1.76 6.17
CA SER A 40 10.09 -2.91 7.07
C SER A 40 9.86 -2.49 8.52
N PRO A 41 9.53 -3.43 9.43
CA PRO A 41 9.37 -3.13 10.85
C PRO A 41 10.59 -2.41 11.45
N ALA A 42 11.80 -2.82 11.07
CA ALA A 42 13.04 -2.20 11.53
C ALA A 42 13.21 -0.77 10.98
N ALA A 43 12.93 -0.54 9.69
CA ALA A 43 13.04 0.78 9.08
C ALA A 43 12.03 1.79 9.64
N LEU A 44 10.85 1.31 10.04
CA LEU A 44 9.77 2.14 10.58
C LEU A 44 9.78 2.22 12.11
N GLY A 45 10.68 1.51 12.80
CA GLY A 45 10.74 1.48 14.27
C GLY A 45 9.46 0.91 14.90
N LEU A 46 8.86 -0.10 14.28
CA LEU A 46 7.61 -0.69 14.76
C LEU A 46 7.81 -1.46 16.06
N ALA A 47 6.88 -1.30 16.99
CA ALA A 47 6.84 -2.10 18.21
C ALA A 47 6.47 -3.57 17.92
N ALA A 48 6.67 -4.44 18.90
CA ALA A 48 6.24 -5.83 18.79
C ALA A 48 4.74 -5.90 18.48
N ASN A 49 4.38 -6.72 17.48
CA ASN A 49 3.02 -6.89 16.95
C ASN A 49 2.41 -5.68 16.20
N GLU A 50 3.13 -4.56 16.05
CA GLU A 50 2.74 -3.53 15.11
C GLU A 50 2.99 -4.00 13.67
N ARG A 51 1.99 -3.79 12.82
CA ARG A 51 2.05 -4.07 11.38
C ARG A 51 1.40 -2.94 10.63
N VAL A 52 2.02 -2.56 9.51
CA VAL A 52 1.44 -1.59 8.58
C VAL A 52 0.13 -2.16 8.05
N THR A 53 -0.93 -1.37 8.14
CA THR A 53 -2.27 -1.73 7.63
C THR A 53 -2.71 -0.83 6.50
N GLU A 54 -2.17 0.38 6.41
CA GLU A 54 -2.40 1.29 5.29
C GLU A 54 -1.15 2.08 4.95
N VAL A 55 -1.06 2.43 3.66
CA VAL A 55 -0.08 3.34 3.10
C VAL A 55 -0.85 4.34 2.24
N MET A 56 -0.57 5.62 2.40
CA MET A 56 -1.28 6.70 1.72
C MET A 56 -0.28 7.62 1.04
N PHE A 57 -0.57 7.95 -0.22
CA PHE A 57 0.15 8.96 -0.99
C PHE A 57 -0.67 10.24 -0.94
N VAL A 58 -0.11 11.29 -0.35
CA VAL A 58 -0.80 12.56 -0.13
C VAL A 58 -0.18 13.61 -1.03
N PHE A 59 -0.92 13.97 -2.08
CA PHE A 59 -0.57 15.03 -3.01
C PHE A 59 -1.15 16.35 -2.54
N GLY A 60 -0.39 17.44 -2.67
CA GLY A 60 -0.89 18.78 -2.33
C GLY A 60 -1.97 19.28 -3.31
N GLN A 61 -1.75 19.06 -4.61
CA GLN A 61 -2.68 19.39 -5.69
C GLN A 61 -2.69 18.26 -6.71
N ALA A 62 -3.86 17.95 -7.27
CA ALA A 62 -4.04 17.00 -8.36
C ALA A 62 -4.90 17.64 -9.46
N PRO A 63 -4.29 18.31 -10.46
CA PRO A 63 -5.01 18.93 -11.56
C PRO A 63 -5.80 17.92 -12.41
N ALA A 64 -6.66 18.44 -13.28
CA ALA A 64 -7.36 17.60 -14.25
C ALA A 64 -6.35 16.83 -15.12
N GLY A 65 -6.56 15.51 -15.24
CA GLY A 65 -5.64 14.62 -15.97
C GLY A 65 -4.44 14.11 -15.15
N PHE A 66 -4.36 14.42 -13.85
CA PHE A 66 -3.31 13.88 -12.98
C PHE A 66 -3.33 12.35 -12.96
N ALA A 67 -2.19 11.74 -13.27
CA ALA A 67 -2.05 10.30 -13.41
C ALA A 67 -0.60 9.85 -13.19
N GLN A 68 -0.43 8.58 -12.78
CA GLN A 68 0.89 7.96 -12.79
C GLN A 68 1.42 7.81 -14.22
N VAL A 69 2.72 8.05 -14.41
CA VAL A 69 3.46 7.72 -15.63
C VAL A 69 4.15 6.38 -15.44
N GLU A 70 4.95 6.24 -14.38
CA GLU A 70 5.41 4.95 -13.86
C GLU A 70 4.53 4.53 -12.69
N ALA A 71 3.99 3.31 -12.77
CA ALA A 71 3.09 2.82 -11.73
C ALA A 71 3.82 2.58 -10.39
N PRO A 72 3.27 3.04 -9.25
CA PRO A 72 3.79 2.68 -7.94
C PRO A 72 3.65 1.18 -7.67
N ALA A 73 4.54 0.63 -6.86
CA ALA A 73 4.52 -0.77 -6.45
C ALA A 73 4.86 -0.92 -4.96
N LEU A 74 4.04 -1.69 -4.26
CA LEU A 74 4.22 -2.06 -2.85
C LEU A 74 4.55 -3.55 -2.75
N GLN A 75 5.67 -3.86 -2.12
CA GLN A 75 6.02 -5.23 -1.75
C GLN A 75 5.59 -5.45 -0.30
N CYS A 76 4.63 -6.36 -0.11
CA CYS A 76 4.04 -6.63 1.18
C CYS A 76 4.32 -8.07 1.59
N ARG A 77 4.65 -8.27 2.86
CA ARG A 77 4.69 -9.60 3.48
C ARG A 77 3.49 -9.74 4.39
N ALA A 78 2.63 -10.71 4.09
CA ALA A 78 1.52 -11.06 4.97
C ALA A 78 2.03 -11.59 6.33
N VAL A 79 1.21 -11.48 7.36
CA VAL A 79 1.50 -12.06 8.67
C VAL A 79 1.65 -13.59 8.56
N ASN A 80 2.53 -14.17 9.39
CA ASN A 80 2.66 -15.63 9.45
C ASN A 80 1.42 -16.27 10.08
N GLY A 81 1.19 -17.55 9.78
CA GLY A 81 0.14 -18.34 10.43
C GLY A 81 -1.29 -18.09 9.93
N LEU A 82 -1.44 -17.44 8.77
CA LEU A 82 -2.75 -17.34 8.13
C LEU A 82 -3.29 -18.73 7.78
N ALA A 83 -4.54 -19.01 8.17
CA ALA A 83 -5.16 -20.30 7.91
C ALA A 83 -5.41 -20.49 6.40
N ALA A 84 -5.13 -21.69 5.89
CA ALA A 84 -5.48 -22.05 4.52
C ALA A 84 -6.99 -21.92 4.30
N GLY A 85 -7.40 -21.30 3.20
CA GLY A 85 -8.80 -21.01 2.89
C GLY A 85 -9.37 -19.76 3.57
N SER A 86 -8.64 -19.15 4.51
CA SER A 86 -9.00 -17.82 5.04
C SER A 86 -8.87 -16.75 3.96
N SER A 87 -9.60 -15.65 4.13
CA SER A 87 -9.56 -14.51 3.21
C SER A 87 -9.45 -13.19 3.95
N PHE A 88 -8.86 -12.20 3.30
CA PHE A 88 -8.92 -10.80 3.74
C PHE A 88 -9.29 -9.90 2.57
N VAL A 89 -9.92 -8.76 2.88
CA VAL A 89 -10.30 -7.75 1.90
C VAL A 89 -9.20 -6.71 1.85
N ASN A 90 -8.71 -6.43 0.65
CA ASN A 90 -7.90 -5.25 0.40
C ASN A 90 -8.82 -4.13 -0.08
N VAL A 91 -8.51 -2.91 0.34
CA VAL A 91 -9.20 -1.70 -0.05
C VAL A 91 -8.16 -0.75 -0.61
N ALA A 92 -8.49 -0.11 -1.73
CA ALA A 92 -7.77 1.07 -2.18
C ALA A 92 -8.79 2.15 -2.50
N ASP A 93 -8.54 3.36 -2.01
CA ASP A 93 -9.35 4.51 -2.30
C ASP A 93 -8.49 5.71 -2.69
N VAL A 94 -9.12 6.60 -3.45
CA VAL A 94 -8.56 7.87 -3.86
C VAL A 94 -9.63 8.92 -3.66
N GLY A 95 -9.27 10.03 -3.03
CA GLY A 95 -10.21 11.11 -2.76
C GLY A 95 -9.52 12.44 -2.58
N GLY A 96 -10.31 13.50 -2.70
CA GLY A 96 -9.85 14.87 -2.60
C GLY A 96 -11.01 15.85 -2.57
N VAL A 97 -10.71 17.11 -2.29
CA VAL A 97 -11.69 18.18 -2.32
C VAL A 97 -11.74 18.79 -3.72
N TYR A 98 -12.91 18.79 -4.33
CA TYR A 98 -13.20 19.44 -5.60
C TYR A 98 -14.38 20.42 -5.42
N ASN A 99 -14.19 21.70 -5.77
CA ASN A 99 -15.19 22.76 -5.56
C ASN A 99 -15.77 22.80 -4.13
N GLY A 100 -14.92 22.58 -3.12
CA GLY A 100 -15.33 22.57 -1.71
C GLY A 100 -16.06 21.31 -1.25
N GLN A 101 -16.24 20.31 -2.12
CA GLN A 101 -16.88 19.04 -1.79
C GLN A 101 -15.86 17.90 -1.80
N TRP A 102 -15.98 16.97 -0.85
CA TRP A 102 -15.20 15.75 -0.86
C TRP A 102 -15.72 14.79 -1.95
N VAL A 103 -14.83 14.33 -2.80
CA VAL A 103 -15.10 13.33 -3.84
C VAL A 103 -14.15 12.16 -3.63
N GLN A 104 -14.65 10.93 -3.80
CA GLN A 104 -13.87 9.72 -3.57
C GLN A 104 -14.28 8.59 -4.51
N ALA A 105 -13.32 7.77 -4.89
CA ALA A 105 -13.52 6.48 -5.54
C ALA A 105 -12.88 5.38 -4.68
N VAL A 106 -13.52 4.21 -4.61
CA VAL A 106 -13.06 3.10 -3.77
C VAL A 106 -13.14 1.81 -4.56
N THR A 107 -12.10 1.00 -4.49
CA THR A 107 -12.07 -0.38 -4.99
C THR A 107 -11.80 -1.35 -3.85
N ARG A 108 -12.34 -2.57 -3.97
CA ARG A 108 -12.21 -3.64 -2.99
C ARG A 108 -11.98 -4.96 -3.71
N TRP A 109 -11.04 -5.75 -3.23
CA TRP A 109 -10.80 -7.10 -3.75
C TRP A 109 -10.45 -8.06 -2.63
N VAL A 110 -10.89 -9.30 -2.79
CA VAL A 110 -10.64 -10.38 -1.81
C VAL A 110 -9.34 -11.09 -2.18
N THR A 111 -8.48 -11.30 -1.19
CA THR A 111 -7.34 -12.20 -1.29
C THR A 111 -7.59 -13.44 -0.44
N THR A 112 -7.52 -14.60 -1.07
CA THR A 112 -7.65 -15.90 -0.42
C THR A 112 -6.27 -16.49 -0.15
N VAL A 113 -6.07 -17.01 1.06
CA VAL A 113 -4.85 -17.65 1.49
C VAL A 113 -4.85 -19.09 0.99
N TYR A 114 -3.90 -19.42 0.12
CA TYR A 114 -3.70 -20.78 -0.35
C TYR A 114 -2.81 -21.55 0.63
N GLY A 115 -3.23 -22.75 1.01
CA GLY A 115 -2.40 -23.68 1.76
C GLY A 115 -1.22 -24.16 0.90
N LYS A 116 -0.11 -24.51 1.55
CA LYS A 116 0.99 -25.20 0.86
C LYS A 116 0.46 -26.52 0.31
N PRO A 117 0.65 -26.84 -0.99
CA PRO A 117 0.27 -28.13 -1.53
C PRO A 117 0.95 -29.25 -0.73
N THR A 118 0.16 -30.20 -0.21
CA THR A 118 0.69 -31.45 0.31
C THR A 118 1.09 -32.31 -0.88
N PRO A 119 2.37 -32.70 -1.01
CA PRO A 119 2.76 -33.65 -2.04
C PRO A 119 1.96 -34.93 -1.83
N LEU A 120 1.26 -35.39 -2.87
CA LEU A 120 0.62 -36.70 -2.83
C LEU A 120 1.70 -37.78 -2.67
N PRO A 121 1.43 -38.87 -1.93
CA PRO A 121 2.33 -40.02 -1.89
C PRO A 121 2.61 -40.47 -3.33
N ARG A 122 3.89 -40.54 -3.72
CA ARG A 122 4.26 -41.19 -4.97
C ARG A 122 4.08 -42.69 -4.79
N THR A 123 2.95 -43.24 -5.24
CA THR A 123 2.81 -44.69 -5.39
C THR A 123 3.39 -45.09 -6.75
N GLY A 124 4.54 -45.75 -6.76
CA GLY A 124 5.17 -46.33 -7.95
C GLY A 124 6.54 -46.94 -7.62
N TYR A 125 6.70 -48.22 -7.96
CA TYR A 125 7.90 -49.06 -7.81
C TYR A 125 8.97 -48.71 -8.86
#